data_AF-A0AAP5JR00-F1
#
_entry.id   AF-A0AAP5JR00-F1
#
_cell.length_a   1.000
_cell.length_b   1.000
_cell.length_c   1.000
_cell.angle_alpha   90.00
_cell.angle_beta   90.00
_cell.angle_gamma   90.00
#
_symmetry.space_group_name_H-M   'P 1'
#
loop_
_entity.id
_entity.type
_entity.pdbx_description
1 polymer ?
#
loop_
_entity_poly.entity_id
_entity_poly.type
_entity_poly.pdbx_seq_one_letter_code
_entity_poly.pdbx_strand_id
1 'polypeptide(L)'
;AIGNFSAEDLKTIKETIARGATDPQFNLFVRTAAAAGLNPFLNQIYCIVYNGKNGPQMSIQISVEGIVSLGKKHPEYKGFIAAEVKENDEFKANYQKGEVEHEITTMQRGQTVGAYCIAYREGAPNVLVIVTKDQVEHHLKGRNPDMWRDYFDDMITKHAIKRSFQTSIWC
;
A
#
# COMPACT_ATOMS: atom_id res chain seq x y z
N ALA A 1 -2.41 -23.41 16.90
CA ALA A 1 -2.97 -22.40 15.98
C ALA A 1 -2.72 -21.02 16.56
N ILE A 2 -2.44 -20.02 15.71
CA ILE A 2 -2.38 -18.61 16.12
C ILE A 2 -3.39 -17.88 15.23
N GLY A 3 -4.46 -17.33 15.83
CA GLY A 3 -5.60 -16.85 15.06
C GLY A 3 -6.19 -17.96 14.18
N ASN A 4 -6.29 -17.70 12.88
CA ASN A 4 -6.86 -18.64 11.89
C ASN A 4 -5.82 -19.54 11.20
N PHE A 5 -4.55 -19.54 11.63
CA PHE A 5 -3.48 -20.33 10.99
C PHE A 5 -3.28 -21.68 11.69
N SER A 6 -3.32 -22.78 10.92
CA SER A 6 -3.00 -24.14 11.38
C SER A 6 -1.50 -24.34 11.61
N ALA A 7 -1.10 -25.46 12.22
CA ALA A 7 0.33 -25.76 12.42
C ALA A 7 1.09 -25.92 11.09
N GLU A 8 0.43 -26.49 10.08
CA GLU A 8 0.97 -26.64 8.73
C GLU A 8 1.11 -25.29 8.04
N ASP A 9 0.12 -24.40 8.17
CA ASP A 9 0.18 -23.04 7.63
C ASP A 9 1.38 -22.28 8.21
N LEU A 10 1.58 -22.35 9.53
CA LEU A 10 2.70 -21.67 10.19
C LEU A 10 4.05 -22.17 9.67
N LYS A 11 4.18 -23.48 9.44
CA LYS A 11 5.39 -24.05 8.84
C LYS A 11 5.60 -23.51 7.42
N THR A 12 4.56 -23.56 6.58
CA THR A 12 4.62 -23.04 5.20
C THR A 12 4.98 -21.56 5.18
N ILE A 13 4.35 -20.72 6.00
CA ILE A 13 4.63 -19.28 6.06
C ILE A 13 6.10 -19.05 6.45
N LYS A 14 6.63 -19.80 7.43
CA LYS A 14 8.02 -19.63 7.89
C LYS A 14 9.03 -20.01 6.80
N GLU A 15 8.79 -21.09 6.06
CA GLU A 15 9.70 -21.62 5.05
C GLU A 15 9.64 -20.83 3.72
N THR A 16 8.53 -20.12 3.46
CA THR A 16 8.28 -19.40 2.21
C THR A 16 8.24 -17.88 2.38
N ILE A 17 7.24 -17.35 3.08
CA ILE A 17 6.93 -15.90 3.18
C ILE A 17 7.85 -15.17 4.15
N ALA A 18 8.18 -15.78 5.28
CA ALA A 18 9.00 -15.18 6.34
C ALA A 18 10.42 -15.76 6.36
N ARG A 19 10.95 -16.11 5.19
CA ARG A 19 12.24 -16.78 5.05
C ARG A 19 13.36 -15.89 5.62
N GLY A 20 14.19 -16.47 6.48
CA GLY A 20 15.28 -15.77 7.17
C GLY A 20 14.90 -15.09 8.47
N ALA A 21 13.62 -15.09 8.87
CA ALA A 21 13.20 -14.58 10.17
C ALA A 21 13.60 -15.55 11.30
N THR A 22 14.07 -15.00 12.42
CA THR A 22 14.29 -15.78 13.66
C THR A 22 12.94 -16.19 14.27
N ASP A 23 12.93 -17.17 15.18
CA ASP A 23 11.69 -17.61 15.83
C ASP A 23 10.93 -16.46 16.54
N PRO A 24 11.58 -15.55 17.28
CA PRO A 24 10.90 -14.39 17.84
C PRO A 24 10.33 -13.44 16.77
N GLN A 25 11.07 -13.22 15.67
CA GLN A 25 10.63 -12.38 14.55
C GLN A 25 9.43 -12.97 13.82
N PHE A 26 9.47 -14.27 13.54
CA PHE A 26 8.35 -14.99 12.94
C PHE A 26 7.11 -14.97 13.84
N ASN A 27 7.29 -15.20 15.14
CA ASN A 27 6.19 -15.10 16.11
C ASN A 27 5.58 -13.71 16.17
N LEU A 28 6.40 -12.65 16.12
CA LEU A 28 5.91 -11.28 16.04
C LEU A 28 5.09 -11.07 14.75
N PHE A 29 5.62 -11.47 13.60
CA PHE A 29 4.92 -11.35 12.31
C PHE A 29 3.56 -12.02 12.29
N VAL A 30 3.48 -13.30 12.71
CA VAL A 30 2.22 -14.05 12.71
C VAL A 30 1.22 -13.44 13.69
N ARG A 31 1.66 -13.02 14.88
CA ARG A 31 0.78 -12.37 15.86
C ARG A 31 0.25 -11.03 15.34
N THR A 32 1.08 -10.24 14.68
CA THR A 32 0.66 -9.00 14.03
C THR A 32 -0.36 -9.27 12.92
N ALA A 33 -0.10 -10.25 12.05
CA ALA A 33 -1.03 -10.62 10.98
C ALA A 33 -2.39 -11.06 11.54
N ALA A 34 -2.39 -11.94 12.55
CA ALA A 34 -3.60 -12.42 13.20
C ALA A 34 -4.37 -11.27 13.90
N ALA A 35 -3.68 -10.42 14.67
CA ALA A 35 -4.30 -9.31 15.39
C ALA A 35 -4.92 -8.27 14.45
N ALA A 36 -4.26 -7.98 13.32
CA ALA A 36 -4.79 -7.08 12.30
C ALA A 36 -5.86 -7.75 11.41
N GLY A 37 -6.07 -9.06 11.50
CA GLY A 37 -6.96 -9.80 10.60
C GLY A 37 -6.48 -9.80 9.14
N LEU A 38 -5.15 -9.79 8.93
CA LEU A 38 -4.48 -9.83 7.63
C LEU A 38 -3.98 -11.25 7.32
N ASN A 39 -4.06 -11.64 6.06
CA ASN A 39 -3.67 -12.97 5.60
C ASN A 39 -2.40 -12.93 4.71
N PRO A 40 -1.27 -13.52 5.15
CA PRO A 40 -0.04 -13.56 4.36
C PRO A 40 -0.17 -14.39 3.07
N PHE A 41 -1.05 -15.40 3.01
CA PHE A 41 -1.30 -16.18 1.79
C PHE A 41 -2.02 -15.37 0.71
N LEU A 42 -2.73 -14.32 1.11
CA LEU A 42 -3.43 -13.40 0.20
C LEU A 42 -2.60 -12.17 -0.14
N ASN A 43 -1.28 -12.20 0.12
CA ASN A 43 -0.38 -11.09 -0.15
C ASN A 43 -0.77 -9.78 0.57
N GLN A 44 -1.47 -9.88 1.71
CA GLN A 44 -1.96 -8.73 2.48
C GLN A 44 -0.91 -8.15 3.44
N ILE A 45 0.03 -8.99 3.86
CA ILE A 45 1.10 -8.63 4.80
C ILE A 45 2.35 -9.45 4.50
N TYR A 46 3.50 -8.79 4.53
CA TYR A 46 4.80 -9.36 4.19
C TYR A 46 5.76 -9.29 5.39
N CYS A 47 6.63 -10.28 5.47
CA CYS A 47 7.76 -10.33 6.39
C CYS A 47 9.04 -10.25 5.56
N ILE A 48 9.72 -9.11 5.61
CA ILE A 48 10.93 -8.88 4.81
C ILE A 48 12.12 -8.85 5.75
N VAL A 49 13.03 -9.80 5.57
CA VAL A 49 14.31 -9.84 6.29
C VAL A 49 15.41 -9.36 5.35
N TYR A 50 16.20 -8.39 5.80
CA TYR A 50 17.30 -7.82 5.04
C TYR A 50 18.51 -7.58 5.95
N ASN A 51 19.70 -7.56 5.36
CA ASN A 51 20.92 -7.27 6.10
C ASN A 51 21.06 -5.76 6.31
N GLY A 52 20.91 -5.32 7.56
CA GLY A 52 21.22 -3.96 7.99
C GLY A 52 22.68 -3.81 8.42
N LYS A 53 23.06 -2.58 8.81
CA LYS A 53 24.42 -2.28 9.33
C LYS A 53 24.79 -3.12 10.57
N ASN A 54 23.79 -3.52 11.36
CA ASN A 54 23.97 -4.26 12.61
C ASN A 54 23.53 -5.74 12.48
N GLY A 55 23.54 -6.29 11.26
CA GLY A 55 23.09 -7.65 10.97
C GLY A 55 21.65 -7.74 10.44
N PRO A 56 21.07 -8.96 10.38
CA PRO A 56 19.72 -9.19 9.86
C PRO A 56 18.65 -8.40 10.62
N GLN A 57 17.87 -7.62 9.89
CA GLN A 57 16.72 -6.87 10.40
C GLN A 57 15.44 -7.35 9.71
N MET A 58 14.35 -7.46 10.47
CA MET A 58 13.02 -7.78 9.96
C MET A 58 12.18 -6.51 9.87
N SER A 59 11.45 -6.37 8.76
CA SER A 59 10.39 -5.38 8.58
C SER A 59 9.08 -6.08 8.23
N ILE A 60 8.02 -5.70 8.94
CA ILE A 60 6.65 -6.09 8.59
C ILE A 60 6.07 -4.99 7.71
N GLN A 61 5.54 -5.36 6.55
CA GLN A 61 4.93 -4.42 5.61
C GLN A 61 3.52 -4.88 5.26
N ILE A 62 2.53 -4.01 5.45
CA ILE A 62 1.17 -4.23 4.97
C ILE A 62 1.09 -3.78 3.53
N SER A 63 0.56 -4.62 2.67
CA SER A 63 0.38 -4.32 1.25
C SER A 63 -0.83 -3.39 1.03
N VAL A 64 -0.96 -2.85 -0.18
CA VAL A 64 -2.15 -2.07 -0.54
C VAL A 64 -3.38 -2.96 -0.51
N GLU A 65 -3.26 -4.21 -0.96
CA GLU A 65 -4.32 -5.22 -0.91
C GLU A 65 -4.75 -5.49 0.53
N GLY A 66 -3.81 -5.54 1.47
CA GLY A 66 -4.09 -5.65 2.90
C GLY A 66 -4.86 -4.45 3.44
N ILE A 67 -4.40 -3.24 3.12
CA ILE A 67 -5.07 -2.00 3.53
C ILE A 67 -6.50 -1.93 2.98
N VAL A 68 -6.68 -2.21 1.69
CA VAL A 68 -8.01 -2.24 1.06
C VAL A 68 -8.89 -3.34 1.66
N SER A 69 -8.32 -4.50 1.99
CA SER A 69 -9.07 -5.56 2.66
C SER A 69 -9.53 -5.17 4.06
N LEU A 70 -8.77 -4.35 4.79
CA LEU A 70 -9.21 -3.82 6.08
C LEU A 70 -10.31 -2.77 5.89
N GLY A 71 -10.13 -1.84 4.95
CA GLY A 71 -11.15 -0.85 4.61
C GLY A 71 -12.49 -1.50 4.24
N LYS A 72 -12.48 -2.52 3.38
CA LYS A 72 -13.68 -3.27 2.96
C LYS A 72 -14.46 -3.94 4.11
N LYS A 73 -13.82 -4.18 5.26
CA LYS A 73 -14.51 -4.74 6.44
C LYS A 73 -15.26 -3.67 7.24
N HIS A 74 -14.93 -2.40 7.04
CA HIS A 74 -15.57 -1.30 7.75
C HIS A 74 -16.97 -1.05 7.16
N PRO A 75 -18.05 -1.01 7.99
CA PRO A 75 -19.43 -0.84 7.50
C PRO A 75 -19.64 0.39 6.62
N GLU A 76 -18.92 1.47 6.93
CA GLU A 76 -19.04 2.76 6.24
C GLU A 76 -18.18 2.86 4.96
N TYR A 77 -17.47 1.79 4.56
CA TYR A 77 -16.63 1.82 3.36
C TYR A 77 -17.47 1.92 2.08
N LYS A 78 -17.19 2.93 1.24
CA LYS A 78 -17.88 3.14 -0.05
C LYS A 78 -16.97 3.00 -1.27
N GLY A 79 -15.73 2.57 -1.09
CA GLY A 79 -14.78 2.41 -2.19
C GLY A 79 -13.71 3.50 -2.22
N PHE A 80 -12.93 3.50 -3.29
CA PHE A 80 -11.99 4.57 -3.62
C PHE A 80 -11.76 4.60 -5.13
N ILE A 81 -11.30 5.74 -5.64
CA ILE A 81 -10.77 5.89 -6.99
C ILE A 81 -9.31 6.32 -6.86
N ALA A 82 -8.41 5.68 -7.60
CA ALA A 82 -7.02 6.07 -7.66
C ALA A 82 -6.50 5.92 -9.08
N ALA A 83 -5.66 6.86 -9.52
CA ALA A 83 -5.05 6.86 -10.84
C ALA A 83 -3.75 7.68 -10.84
N GLU A 84 -2.85 7.36 -11.76
CA GLU A 84 -1.70 8.16 -12.10
C GLU A 84 -2.08 9.30 -13.05
N VAL A 85 -1.45 10.45 -12.84
CA VAL A 85 -1.59 11.65 -13.68
C VAL A 85 -0.32 11.78 -14.51
N LYS A 86 -0.49 11.95 -15.82
CA LYS A 86 0.60 12.07 -16.78
C LYS A 86 0.66 13.47 -17.39
N GLU A 87 1.83 13.84 -17.95
CA GLU A 87 2.14 15.19 -18.45
C GLU A 87 1.08 15.77 -19.39
N ASN A 88 0.47 14.94 -20.24
CA ASN A 88 -0.50 15.36 -21.25
C ASN A 88 -1.97 15.13 -20.84
N ASP A 89 -2.22 14.76 -19.59
CA ASP A 89 -3.59 14.65 -19.08
C ASP A 89 -4.13 16.01 -18.65
N GLU A 90 -5.44 16.22 -18.77
CA GLU A 90 -6.11 17.34 -18.11
C GLU A 90 -6.48 16.93 -16.69
N PHE A 91 -5.90 17.59 -15.70
CA PHE A 91 -6.10 17.26 -14.29
C PHE A 91 -6.43 18.51 -13.47
N LYS A 92 -7.53 18.45 -12.73
CA LYS A 92 -7.95 19.47 -11.78
C LYS A 92 -8.49 18.82 -10.53
N ALA A 93 -8.00 19.26 -9.38
CA ALA A 93 -8.41 18.74 -8.09
C ALA A 93 -8.97 19.85 -7.20
N ASN A 94 -10.14 19.60 -6.62
CA ASN A 94 -10.67 20.39 -5.53
C ASN A 94 -10.34 19.69 -4.21
N TYR A 95 -9.23 20.10 -3.59
CA TYR A 95 -8.75 19.49 -2.36
C TYR A 95 -9.73 19.60 -1.18
N GLN A 96 -10.44 20.72 -1.05
CA GLN A 96 -11.38 20.93 0.05
C GLN A 96 -12.64 20.08 -0.08
N LYS A 97 -13.12 19.87 -1.32
CA LYS A 97 -14.30 19.03 -1.58
C LYS A 97 -13.98 17.54 -1.74
N GLY A 98 -12.71 17.21 -1.97
CA GLY A 98 -12.29 15.84 -2.27
C GLY A 98 -12.78 15.36 -3.63
N GLU A 99 -12.77 16.24 -4.63
CA GLU A 99 -13.23 15.99 -6.00
C GLU A 99 -12.06 16.12 -6.98
N VAL A 100 -12.05 15.29 -8.02
CA VAL A 100 -11.06 15.33 -9.10
C VAL A 100 -11.77 15.24 -10.44
N GLU A 101 -11.40 16.13 -11.35
CA GLU A 101 -11.67 16.06 -12.78
C GLU A 101 -10.36 15.61 -13.45
N HIS A 102 -10.34 14.40 -14.02
CA HIS A 102 -9.18 13.84 -14.70
C HIS A 102 -9.59 13.26 -16.05
N GLU A 103 -9.12 13.87 -17.13
CA GLU A 103 -9.44 13.47 -18.49
C GLU A 103 -8.17 13.06 -19.25
N ILE A 104 -8.24 11.89 -19.88
CA ILE A 104 -7.20 11.38 -20.77
C ILE A 104 -7.55 11.81 -22.19
N THR A 105 -6.89 12.86 -22.69
CA THR A 105 -7.17 13.46 -23.99
C THR A 105 -6.43 12.77 -25.14
N THR A 106 -5.38 12.00 -24.83
CA THR A 106 -4.52 11.33 -25.82
C THR A 106 -3.98 10.02 -25.28
N MET A 107 -3.74 9.04 -26.17
CA MET A 107 -3.04 7.80 -25.83
C MET A 107 -1.53 8.02 -25.59
N GLN A 108 -0.98 9.13 -26.09
CA GLN A 108 0.42 9.54 -25.86
C GLN A 108 0.51 10.41 -24.61
N ARG A 109 0.22 9.84 -23.45
CA ARG A 109 0.04 10.56 -22.19
C ARG A 109 1.31 11.21 -21.61
N GLY A 110 2.50 10.79 -22.06
CA GLY A 110 3.79 11.28 -21.54
C GLY A 110 4.23 10.58 -20.25
N GLN A 111 5.14 11.21 -19.50
CA GLN A 111 5.62 10.66 -18.23
C GLN A 111 4.61 10.89 -17.10
N THR A 112 4.67 10.05 -16.07
CA THR A 112 3.87 10.23 -14.86
C THR A 112 4.44 11.36 -14.02
N VAL A 113 3.58 12.34 -13.69
CA VAL A 113 3.89 13.53 -12.88
C VAL A 113 3.38 13.41 -11.44
N GLY A 114 2.41 12.53 -11.21
CA GLY A 114 1.83 12.29 -9.90
C GLY A 114 0.80 11.17 -9.92
N ALA A 115 0.13 10.96 -8.79
CA ALA A 115 -1.05 10.13 -8.67
C ALA A 115 -1.98 10.71 -7.60
N TYR A 116 -3.24 10.30 -7.63
CA TYR A 116 -4.20 10.67 -6.60
C TYR A 116 -4.99 9.45 -6.14
N CYS A 117 -5.61 9.58 -4.97
CA CYS A 117 -6.58 8.64 -4.44
C CYS A 117 -7.69 9.41 -3.71
N ILE A 118 -8.94 9.19 -4.11
CA ILE A 118 -10.13 9.64 -3.39
C ILE A 118 -10.73 8.42 -2.68
N ALA A 119 -10.78 8.44 -1.35
CA ALA A 119 -11.48 7.43 -0.56
C ALA A 119 -12.88 7.93 -0.16
N TYR A 120 -13.86 7.05 -0.29
CA TYR A 120 -15.26 7.33 0.00
C TYR A 120 -15.71 6.61 1.27
N ARG A 121 -16.40 7.33 2.15
CA ARG A 121 -16.93 6.81 3.41
C ARG A 121 -18.31 7.36 3.67
N GLU A 122 -19.19 6.53 4.20
CA GLU A 122 -20.53 6.94 4.63
C GLU A 122 -20.43 7.89 5.83
N GLY A 123 -21.17 9.00 5.78
CA GLY A 123 -21.23 9.96 6.90
C GLY A 123 -19.95 10.80 7.12
N ALA A 124 -18.96 10.72 6.23
CA ALA A 124 -17.72 11.49 6.31
C ALA A 124 -17.40 12.16 4.96
N PRO A 125 -16.68 13.30 4.96
CA PRO A 125 -16.23 13.93 3.72
C PRO A 125 -15.24 13.04 2.96
N ASN A 126 -15.21 13.20 1.64
CA ASN A 126 -14.26 12.49 0.77
C ASN A 126 -12.82 12.85 1.14
N VAL A 127 -11.96 11.84 1.25
CA VAL A 127 -10.54 12.04 1.54
C VAL A 127 -9.76 11.96 0.23
N LEU A 128 -9.35 13.12 -0.28
CA LEU A 128 -8.47 13.22 -1.42
C LEU A 128 -7.01 13.33 -0.98
N VAL A 129 -6.20 12.40 -1.45
CA VAL A 129 -4.75 12.45 -1.37
C VAL A 129 -4.18 12.61 -2.78
N ILE A 130 -3.25 13.54 -2.92
CA ILE A 130 -2.45 13.73 -4.14
C ILE A 130 -0.99 13.50 -3.76
N VAL A 131 -0.30 12.69 -4.55
CA VAL A 131 1.12 12.40 -4.42
C VAL A 131 1.80 12.86 -5.71
N THR A 132 2.72 13.80 -5.58
CA THR A 132 3.50 14.30 -6.71
C THR A 132 4.81 13.52 -6.85
N LYS A 133 5.38 13.51 -8.06
CA LYS A 133 6.63 12.80 -8.35
C LYS A 133 7.77 13.22 -7.42
N ASP A 134 7.91 14.52 -7.13
CA ASP A 134 8.95 15.07 -6.24
C ASP A 134 8.89 14.47 -4.82
N GLN A 135 7.69 14.19 -4.30
CA GLN A 135 7.53 13.60 -2.97
C GLN A 135 8.06 12.16 -2.88
N VAL A 136 8.14 11.45 -4.00
CA VAL A 136 8.58 10.04 -4.06
C VAL A 136 9.94 9.86 -4.73
N GLU A 137 10.61 10.92 -5.17
CA GLU A 137 11.91 10.85 -5.85
C GLU A 137 12.98 10.11 -5.04
N HIS A 138 12.96 10.25 -3.72
CA HIS A 138 13.91 9.57 -2.84
C HIS A 138 13.81 8.03 -2.94
N HIS A 139 12.67 7.48 -3.36
CA HIS A 139 12.52 6.04 -3.59
C HIS A 139 13.25 5.56 -4.85
N LEU A 140 13.42 6.41 -5.86
CA LEU A 140 14.19 6.12 -7.08
C LEU A 140 15.71 6.00 -6.82
N LYS A 141 16.17 6.48 -5.67
CA LYS A 141 17.56 6.41 -5.20
C LYS A 141 17.71 5.53 -3.94
N GLY A 142 16.62 4.93 -3.48
CA GLY A 142 16.52 4.29 -2.18
C GLY A 142 16.90 2.81 -2.17
N ARG A 143 16.27 2.06 -1.26
CA ARG A 143 16.52 0.60 -1.08
C ARG A 143 16.00 -0.29 -2.19
N ASN A 144 15.02 0.16 -2.96
CA ASN A 144 14.44 -0.63 -4.06
C ASN A 144 14.24 0.23 -5.32
N PRO A 145 15.33 0.79 -5.86
CA PRO A 145 15.24 1.80 -6.90
C PRO A 145 14.81 1.20 -8.24
N ASP A 146 15.17 -0.05 -8.54
CA ASP A 146 14.79 -0.76 -9.76
C ASP A 146 13.27 -0.93 -9.86
N MET A 147 12.62 -1.41 -8.79
CA MET A 147 11.17 -1.57 -8.76
C MET A 147 10.42 -0.24 -8.97
N TRP A 148 10.95 0.86 -8.42
CA TRP A 148 10.35 2.18 -8.62
C TRP A 148 10.62 2.74 -10.03
N ARG A 149 11.72 2.37 -10.69
CA ARG A 149 12.00 2.76 -12.08
C ARG A 149 11.14 1.98 -13.07
N ASP A 150 11.04 0.67 -12.89
CA ASP A 150 10.38 -0.23 -13.83
C ASP A 150 8.84 -0.17 -13.70
N TYR A 151 8.34 0.09 -12.49
CA TYR A 151 6.91 0.08 -12.17
C TYR A 151 6.44 1.39 -11.53
N PHE A 152 6.98 2.53 -11.98
CA PHE A 152 6.73 3.82 -11.33
C PHE A 152 5.23 4.15 -11.19
N ASP A 153 4.45 3.97 -12.25
CA ASP A 153 3.01 4.28 -12.31
C ASP A 153 2.21 3.50 -11.25
N ASP A 154 2.47 2.19 -11.15
CA ASP A 154 1.84 1.34 -10.15
C ASP A 154 2.29 1.72 -8.74
N MET A 155 3.58 2.02 -8.57
CA MET A 155 4.17 2.32 -7.27
C MET A 155 3.67 3.64 -6.68
N ILE A 156 3.62 4.71 -7.49
CA ILE A 156 3.13 6.01 -7.03
C ILE A 156 1.62 5.95 -6.74
N THR A 157 0.85 5.21 -7.54
CA THR A 157 -0.59 4.99 -7.31
C THR A 157 -0.84 4.20 -6.02
N LYS A 158 -0.09 3.10 -5.80
CA LYS A 158 -0.12 2.34 -4.54
C LYS A 158 0.22 3.20 -3.33
N HIS A 159 1.17 4.13 -3.48
CA HIS A 159 1.54 5.07 -2.42
C HIS A 159 0.42 6.06 -2.10
N ALA A 160 -0.27 6.57 -3.13
CA ALA A 160 -1.45 7.42 -2.96
C ALA A 160 -2.60 6.69 -2.25
N ILE A 161 -2.88 5.44 -2.63
CA ILE A 161 -3.87 4.60 -1.96
C ILE A 161 -3.50 4.42 -0.49
N LYS A 162 -2.28 3.96 -0.20
CA LYS A 162 -1.82 3.74 1.17
C LYS A 162 -1.97 4.98 2.04
N ARG A 163 -1.56 6.15 1.56
CA ARG A 163 -1.69 7.42 2.28
C ARG A 163 -3.15 7.79 2.53
N SER A 164 -4.02 7.65 1.53
CA SER A 164 -5.45 7.95 1.67
C SER A 164 -6.11 7.16 2.79
N PHE A 165 -5.87 5.85 2.85
CA PHE A 165 -6.41 5.01 3.93
C PHE A 165 -5.73 5.29 5.30
N GLN A 166 -4.48 5.71 5.35
CA GLN A 166 -3.86 6.12 6.62
C GLN A 166 -4.45 7.43 7.16
N THR A 167 -4.76 8.37 6.27
CA THR A 167 -5.35 9.67 6.62
C THR A 167 -6.84 9.57 6.97
N SER A 168 -7.55 8.61 6.38
CA SER A 168 -9.01 8.45 6.53
C SER A 168 -9.49 7.95 7.91
N ILE A 169 -8.57 7.77 8.88
CA ILE A 169 -8.84 7.23 10.23
C ILE A 169 -9.75 5.99 10.12
N TRP A 170 -9.22 4.91 9.52
CA TRP A 170 -9.82 3.57 9.56
C TRP A 170 -9.29 2.77 10.78
N CYS A 171 -9.02 3.45 11.90
CA CYS A 171 -8.56 2.87 13.16
C CYS A 171 -9.69 2.84 14.18
#